data_AF-A0A3B0UDQ8-F1
#
_entry.id   AF-A0A3B0UDQ8-F1
#
_cell.length_a   1.000
_cell.length_b   1.000
_cell.length_c   1.000
_cell.angle_alpha   90.00
_cell.angle_beta   90.00
_cell.angle_gamma   90.00
#
_symmetry.space_group_name_H-M   'P 1'
#
loop_
_entity.id
_entity.type
_entity.pdbx_description
1 polymer ?
#
loop_
_entity_poly.entity_id
_entity_poly.type
_entity_poly.pdbx_seq_one_letter_code
_entity_poly.pdbx_strand_id
1 'polypeptide(L)'
;MQLTISTPALLFPAITLLLLAYTNRFLALATLIRGLHSKYKADTTHHMLIRQIKNLRARLTMIRYMQAFGVLSFLFTVICMFLLFQELTKWANIVFGISLFSLLLSLVISLIEIQISTKALELELSDMEK
;
A
#
# COMPACT_ATOMS: atom_id res chain seq x y z
N MET A 1 -14.06 -16.27 22.27
CA MET A 1 -14.90 -15.61 21.25
C MET A 1 -15.13 -16.61 20.13
N GLN A 2 -16.37 -16.93 19.77
CA GLN A 2 -16.66 -17.78 18.61
C GLN A 2 -16.60 -16.88 17.36
N LEU A 3 -15.61 -17.08 16.50
CA LEU A 3 -15.57 -16.38 15.20
C LEU A 3 -16.67 -16.96 14.32
N THR A 4 -17.62 -16.13 13.91
CA THR A 4 -18.60 -16.48 12.88
C THR A 4 -18.05 -16.16 11.50
N ILE A 5 -18.53 -16.86 10.47
CA ILE A 5 -18.14 -16.62 9.07
C ILE A 5 -18.41 -15.16 8.63
N SER A 6 -19.34 -14.50 9.29
CA SER A 6 -19.69 -13.09 9.08
C SER A 6 -18.56 -12.12 9.45
N THR A 7 -17.69 -12.47 10.41
CA THR A 7 -16.64 -11.56 10.90
C THR A 7 -15.55 -11.33 9.84
N PRO A 8 -14.96 -12.39 9.24
CA PRO A 8 -14.05 -12.21 8.09
C PRO A 8 -14.77 -11.60 6.87
N ALA A 9 -16.06 -11.87 6.67
CA ALA A 9 -16.82 -11.39 5.51
C ALA A 9 -16.91 -9.86 5.46
N LEU A 10 -17.00 -9.21 6.62
CA LEU A 10 -17.02 -7.75 6.73
C LEU A 10 -15.70 -7.09 6.29
N LEU A 11 -14.59 -7.82 6.34
CA LEU A 11 -13.28 -7.31 5.93
C LEU A 11 -13.09 -7.32 4.41
N PHE A 12 -13.80 -8.18 3.67
CA PHE A 12 -13.62 -8.30 2.21
C PHE A 12 -13.83 -6.97 1.48
N PRO A 13 -14.97 -6.26 1.65
CA PRO A 13 -15.18 -4.98 0.97
C PRO A 13 -14.15 -3.91 1.36
N ALA A 14 -13.75 -3.89 2.63
CA ALA A 14 -12.78 -2.92 3.13
C ALA A 14 -11.39 -3.15 2.53
N ILE A 15 -10.93 -4.41 2.51
CA ILE A 15 -9.61 -4.76 1.96
C ILE A 15 -9.58 -4.55 0.45
N THR A 16 -10.64 -4.89 -0.28
CA THR A 16 -10.68 -4.68 -1.74
C THR A 16 -10.65 -3.20 -2.11
N LEU A 17 -11.40 -2.34 -1.39
CA LEU A 17 -11.34 -0.89 -1.58
C LEU A 17 -9.95 -0.33 -1.27
N LEU A 18 -9.30 -0.83 -0.22
CA LEU A 18 -7.95 -0.44 0.15
C LEU A 18 -6.94 -0.80 -0.95
N LEU A 19 -7.02 -2.01 -1.50
CA LEU A 19 -6.17 -2.47 -2.61
C LEU A 19 -6.38 -1.65 -3.89
N LEU A 20 -7.63 -1.25 -4.18
CA LEU A 20 -7.94 -0.35 -5.29
C LEU A 20 -7.28 1.02 -5.09
N ALA A 21 -7.39 1.59 -3.89
CA ALA A 21 -6.75 2.86 -3.56
C ALA A 21 -5.22 2.79 -3.72
N TYR A 22 -4.59 1.70 -3.28
CA TYR A 22 -3.15 1.49 -3.45
C TYR A 22 -2.74 1.34 -4.92
N THR A 23 -3.56 0.66 -5.72
CA THR A 23 -3.33 0.51 -7.16
C THR A 23 -3.38 1.86 -7.88
N ASN A 24 -4.35 2.71 -7.52
CA ASN A 24 -4.43 4.07 -8.04
C ASN A 24 -3.18 4.89 -7.68
N ARG A 25 -2.70 4.76 -6.44
CA ARG A 25 -1.49 5.45 -5.98
C ARG A 25 -0.23 4.96 -6.71
N PHE A 26 -0.11 3.65 -6.94
CA PHE A 26 0.97 3.06 -7.73
C PHE A 26 0.97 3.60 -9.17
N LEU A 27 -0.20 3.62 -9.81
CA LEU A 27 -0.35 4.09 -11.19
C LEU A 27 0.00 5.59 -11.32
N ALA A 28 -0.45 6.41 -10.37
CA ALA A 28 -0.10 7.83 -10.33
C ALA A 28 1.42 8.04 -10.25
N LEU A 29 2.11 7.31 -9.36
CA LEU A 29 3.56 7.36 -9.25
C LEU A 29 4.29 6.85 -10.49
N ALA A 30 3.81 5.78 -11.11
CA ALA A 30 4.37 5.26 -12.36
C ALA A 30 4.27 6.30 -13.49
N THR A 31 3.14 7.00 -13.58
CA THR A 31 2.94 8.09 -14.55
C THR A 31 3.89 9.27 -14.29
N LEU A 32 4.06 9.68 -13.03
CA LEU A 32 5.02 10.73 -12.65
C LEU A 32 6.46 10.34 -13.02
N ILE A 33 6.88 9.11 -12.72
CA ILE A 33 8.22 8.61 -13.05
C ILE A 33 8.44 8.63 -14.58
N ARG A 34 7.46 8.18 -15.37
CA ARG A 34 7.55 8.19 -16.84
C ARG A 34 7.62 9.62 -17.39
N GLY A 35 6.83 10.55 -16.85
CA GLY A 35 6.87 11.96 -17.22
C GLY A 35 8.22 12.61 -16.88
N LEU A 36 8.76 12.33 -15.69
CA LEU A 36 10.06 12.83 -15.27
C LEU A 36 11.20 12.28 -16.12
N HIS A 37 11.12 11.00 -16.51
CA HIS A 37 12.10 10.38 -17.41
C HIS A 37 12.11 11.03 -18.80
N SER A 38 10.94 11.43 -19.32
CA SER A 38 10.86 12.19 -20.57
C SER A 38 11.55 13.54 -20.46
N LYS A 39 11.33 14.27 -19.35
CA LYS A 39 12.00 15.55 -19.06
C LYS A 39 13.52 15.40 -18.89
N TYR A 40 13.98 14.33 -18.23
CA TYR A 40 15.41 14.04 -18.07
C TYR A 40 16.15 13.93 -19.41
N LYS A 41 15.48 13.39 -20.43
CA LYS A 41 16.06 13.21 -21.76
C LYS A 41 16.16 14.52 -22.54
N ALA A 42 15.41 15.54 -22.14
CA ALA A 42 15.30 16.83 -22.83
C ALA A 42 16.19 17.94 -22.23
N ASP A 43 16.62 17.84 -20.96
CA ASP A 43 17.26 18.95 -20.24
C ASP A 43 18.47 18.51 -19.38
N THR A 44 19.53 19.32 -19.33
CA THR A 44 20.87 18.95 -18.80
C THR A 44 21.05 19.27 -17.30
N THR A 45 20.01 19.73 -16.62
CA THR A 45 20.09 20.13 -15.20
C THR A 45 19.91 18.91 -14.28
N HIS A 46 21.00 18.20 -14.00
CA HIS A 46 20.95 16.82 -13.48
C HIS A 46 20.70 16.67 -11.97
N HIS A 47 21.06 17.64 -11.12
CA HIS A 47 21.08 17.41 -9.66
C HIS A 47 19.70 17.34 -9.00
N MET A 48 18.76 18.21 -9.39
CA MET A 48 17.42 18.24 -8.79
C MET A 48 16.58 17.03 -9.22
N LEU A 49 16.75 16.59 -10.47
CA LEU A 49 16.03 15.45 -11.03
C LEU A 49 16.39 14.12 -10.36
N ILE A 50 17.68 13.92 -10.05
CA ILE A 50 18.15 12.71 -9.36
C ILE A 50 17.51 12.60 -7.96
N ARG A 51 17.34 13.74 -7.26
CA ARG A 51 16.71 13.77 -5.93
C ARG A 51 15.22 13.39 -6.02
N GLN A 52 14.49 13.89 -7.01
CA GLN A 52 13.09 13.51 -7.25
C GLN A 52 12.95 12.03 -7.59
N ILE A 53 13.77 11.49 -8.51
CA ILE A 53 13.75 10.06 -8.86
C ILE A 53 13.99 9.18 -7.62
N LYS A 54 14.97 9.54 -6.78
CA LYS A 54 15.25 8.81 -5.55
C LYS A 54 14.05 8.81 -4.60
N ASN A 55 13.37 9.95 -4.46
CA ASN A 55 12.15 10.07 -3.64
C ASN A 55 11.01 9.20 -4.20
N LEU A 56 10.71 9.31 -5.50
CA LEU A 56 9.67 8.52 -6.17
C LEU A 56 9.94 7.02 -6.05
N ARG A 57 11.20 6.57 -6.15
CA ARG A 57 11.58 5.16 -5.96
C ARG A 57 11.34 4.66 -4.55
N ALA A 58 11.64 5.48 -3.54
CA ALA A 58 11.37 5.14 -2.14
C ALA A 58 9.86 4.99 -1.90
N ARG A 59 9.06 5.95 -2.39
CA ARG A 59 7.58 5.91 -2.32
C ARG A 59 7.02 4.67 -3.01
N LEU A 60 7.48 4.38 -4.24
CA LEU A 60 7.06 3.20 -5.00
C LEU A 60 7.33 1.90 -4.23
N THR A 61 8.49 1.82 -3.58
CA THR A 61 8.87 0.66 -2.78
C THR A 61 7.97 0.49 -1.55
N MET A 62 7.61 1.59 -0.88
CA MET A 62 6.64 1.55 0.23
C MET A 62 5.24 1.14 -0.24
N ILE A 63 4.76 1.65 -1.38
CA ILE A 63 3.48 1.24 -1.99
C ILE A 63 3.47 -0.26 -2.24
N ARG A 64 4.54 -0.79 -2.81
CA ARG A 64 4.67 -2.23 -3.06
C ARG A 64 4.58 -3.03 -1.76
N TYR A 65 5.23 -2.59 -0.68
CA TYR A 65 5.16 -3.28 0.60
C TYR A 65 3.77 -3.21 1.24
N MET A 66 3.11 -2.05 1.27
CA MET A 66 1.74 -1.98 1.81
C MET A 66 0.76 -2.83 1.00
N GLN A 67 0.89 -2.87 -0.33
CA GLN A 67 0.08 -3.76 -1.17
C GLN A 67 0.36 -5.23 -0.87
N ALA A 68 1.62 -5.64 -0.75
CA ALA A 68 1.99 -7.02 -0.44
C ALA A 68 1.37 -7.48 0.89
N PHE A 69 1.46 -6.67 1.94
CA PHE A 69 0.84 -6.99 3.24
C PHE A 69 -0.70 -6.96 3.19
N GLY A 70 -1.29 -6.09 2.37
CA GLY A 70 -2.74 -6.05 2.14
C GLY A 70 -3.24 -7.31 1.42
N VAL A 71 -2.55 -7.75 0.37
CA VAL A 71 -2.84 -9.00 -0.35
C VAL A 71 -2.63 -10.20 0.56
N LEU A 72 -1.58 -10.21 1.36
CA LEU A 72 -1.32 -11.29 2.33
C LEU A 72 -2.43 -11.38 3.38
N SER A 73 -2.91 -10.24 3.88
CA SER A 73 -4.08 -10.20 4.77
C SER A 73 -5.34 -10.76 4.09
N PHE A 74 -5.59 -10.37 2.84
CA PHE A 74 -6.71 -10.89 2.06
C PHE A 74 -6.65 -12.41 1.89
N LEU A 75 -5.47 -12.95 1.53
CA LEU A 75 -5.23 -14.39 1.40
C LEU A 75 -5.50 -15.14 2.72
N PHE A 76 -4.98 -14.64 3.84
CA PHE A 76 -5.25 -15.26 5.14
C PHE A 76 -6.72 -15.16 5.53
N THR A 77 -7.43 -14.11 5.11
CA THR A 77 -8.87 -13.98 5.34
C THR A 77 -9.66 -15.03 4.55
N VAL A 78 -9.27 -15.32 3.31
CA VAL A 78 -9.83 -16.42 2.50
C VAL A 78 -9.56 -17.78 3.16
N ILE A 79 -8.33 -18.02 3.62
CA ILE A 79 -7.96 -19.26 4.33
C ILE A 79 -8.76 -19.41 5.63
N CYS A 80 -8.95 -18.31 6.37
CA CYS A 80 -9.78 -18.28 7.57
C CYS A 80 -11.23 -18.69 7.26
N MET A 81 -11.83 -18.17 6.19
CA MET A 81 -13.18 -18.57 5.78
C MET A 81 -13.25 -20.04 5.43
N PHE A 82 -12.24 -20.58 4.73
CA PHE A 82 -12.18 -22.00 4.42
C PHE A 82 -12.07 -22.88 5.67
N LEU A 83 -11.26 -22.47 6.67
CA LEU A 83 -11.16 -23.18 7.94
C LEU A 83 -12.46 -23.14 8.75
N LEU A 84 -13.17 -22.01 8.74
CA LEU A 84 -14.50 -21.91 9.36
C LEU A 84 -15.51 -22.82 8.66
N PHE A 85 -15.44 -22.94 7.33
CA PHE A 85 -16.27 -23.86 6.57
C PHE A 85 -16.02 -25.33 6.94
N GLN A 86 -14.79 -25.69 7.30
CA GLN A 86 -14.42 -27.04 7.80
C GLN A 86 -14.67 -27.23 9.30
N GLU A 87 -15.35 -26.28 9.97
CA GLU A 87 -15.56 -26.26 11.43
C GLU A 87 -14.28 -26.27 12.29
N LEU A 88 -13.13 -25.92 11.70
CA LEU A 88 -11.83 -25.85 12.38
C LEU A 88 -11.62 -24.50 13.09
N THR A 89 -12.49 -24.16 14.05
CA THR A 89 -12.54 -22.83 14.68
C THR A 89 -11.23 -22.40 15.34
N LYS A 90 -10.48 -23.33 15.97
CA LYS A 90 -9.20 -23.01 16.61
C LYS A 90 -8.16 -22.49 15.61
N TRP A 91 -8.03 -23.17 14.47
CA TRP A 91 -7.11 -22.77 13.40
C TRP A 91 -7.57 -21.51 12.70
N ALA A 92 -8.88 -21.37 12.46
CA ALA A 92 -9.47 -20.15 11.90
C ALA A 92 -9.12 -18.91 12.75
N ASN A 93 -9.24 -18.99 14.07
CA ASN A 93 -8.90 -17.88 14.97
C ASN A 93 -7.43 -17.44 14.85
N ILE A 94 -6.50 -18.39 14.75
CA ILE A 94 -5.07 -18.10 14.60
C ILE A 94 -4.80 -17.41 13.26
N VAL A 95 -5.32 -17.98 12.17
CA VAL A 95 -5.15 -17.43 10.82
C VAL A 95 -5.78 -16.04 10.70
N PHE A 96 -6.94 -15.82 11.33
CA PHE A 96 -7.59 -14.51 11.39
C PHE A 96 -6.74 -13.48 12.14
N GLY A 97 -6.12 -13.86 13.26
CA GLY A 97 -5.18 -12.99 13.97
C GLY A 97 -3.99 -12.58 13.10
N ILE A 98 -3.43 -13.51 12.33
CA ILE A 98 -2.33 -13.24 11.39
C ILE A 98 -2.80 -12.32 10.26
N SER A 99 -4.02 -12.50 9.73
CA SER A 99 -4.56 -11.63 8.69
C SER A 99 -4.72 -10.19 9.18
N LEU A 100 -5.21 -9.99 10.41
CA LEU A 100 -5.34 -8.68 11.03
C LEU A 100 -3.98 -8.03 11.29
N PHE A 101 -2.99 -8.80 11.76
CA PHE A 101 -1.64 -8.28 11.96
C PHE A 101 -0.99 -7.84 10.64
N SER A 102 -1.16 -8.62 9.56
CA SER A 102 -0.70 -8.25 8.23
C SER A 102 -1.40 -6.98 7.72
N LEU A 103 -2.71 -6.84 7.96
CA LEU A 103 -3.46 -5.64 7.59
C LEU A 103 -2.95 -4.41 8.36
N LEU A 104 -2.72 -4.56 9.67
CA LEU A 104 -2.18 -3.50 10.50
C LEU A 104 -0.82 -3.02 9.98
N LEU A 105 0.07 -3.94 9.62
CA LEU A 105 1.37 -3.60 9.06
C LEU A 105 1.25 -2.88 7.71
N SER A 106 0.32 -3.32 6.84
CA SER A 106 -0.01 -2.62 5.59
C SER A 106 -0.43 -1.17 5.84
N LEU A 107 -1.32 -0.95 6.82
CA LEU A 107 -1.82 0.38 7.18
C LEU A 107 -0.73 1.28 7.78
N VAL A 108 0.15 0.74 8.64
CA VAL A 108 1.28 1.51 9.20
C VAL A 108 2.21 1.98 8.08
N ILE A 109 2.54 1.11 7.13
CA ILE A 109 3.35 1.49 5.96
C ILE A 109 2.62 2.55 5.12
N SER A 110 1.31 2.42 4.95
CA SER A 110 0.48 3.40 4.25
C SER A 110 0.52 4.78 4.91
N LEU A 111 0.44 4.84 6.24
CA LEU A 111 0.56 6.09 7.00
C LEU A 111 1.95 6.73 6.82
N ILE A 112 3.03 5.94 6.91
CA ILE A 112 4.40 6.45 6.71
C ILE A 112 4.57 6.99 5.29
N GLU A 113 4.06 6.27 4.28
CA GLU A 113 4.17 6.68 2.89
C GLU A 113 3.34 7.93 2.58
N ILE A 114 2.19 8.14 3.24
CA ILE A 114 1.43 9.40 3.20
C ILE A 114 2.28 10.56 3.71
N GLN A 115 2.88 10.43 4.90
CA GLN A 115 3.70 11.50 5.49
C GLN A 115 4.87 11.89 4.58
N ILE A 116 5.58 10.91 4.03
CA ILE A 116 6.70 11.14 3.11
C ILE A 116 6.23 11.78 1.80
N SER A 117 5.08 11.35 1.27
CA SER A 117 4.50 11.90 0.05
C SER A 117 4.12 13.36 0.20
N THR A 118 3.47 13.72 1.30
CA THR A 118 3.06 15.10 1.57
C THR A 118 4.28 16.00 1.73
N LYS A 119 5.27 15.58 2.52
CA LYS A 119 6.51 16.34 2.72
C LYS A 119 7.31 16.53 1.43
N ALA A 120 7.33 15.52 0.55
CA ALA A 120 8.00 15.63 -0.75
C ALA A 120 7.29 16.65 -1.66
N LEU A 121 5.96 16.65 -1.66
CA LEU A 121 5.16 17.57 -2.46
C LEU A 121 5.28 19.02 -1.95
N GLU A 122 5.29 19.22 -0.63
CA GLU A 122 5.47 20.52 0.00
C GLU A 122 6.84 21.14 -0.36
N LEU A 123 7.90 20.32 -0.36
CA LEU A 123 9.22 20.75 -0.83
C LEU A 123 9.20 21.17 -2.31
N GLU A 124 8.57 20.38 -3.19
CA GLU A 124 8.43 20.75 -4.61
C GLU A 124 7.62 22.03 -4.81
N LEU A 125 6.55 22.24 -4.05
CA LEU A 125 5.75 23.47 -4.10
C LEU A 125 6.58 24.69 -3.68
N SER A 126 7.34 24.57 -2.59
CA SER A 126 8.14 25.68 -2.06
C SER A 126 9.27 26.13 -3.00
N ASP A 127 9.76 25.24 -3.86
CA ASP A 127 10.73 25.57 -4.90
C ASP A 127 10.09 26.27 -6.10
N MET A 128 8.78 26.09 -6.32
CA MET A 128 8.02 26.73 -7.41
C MET A 128 7.44 28.11 -7.04
N GLU A 129 7.25 28.40 -5.76
CA GLU A 129 6.75 29.70 -5.26
C GLU A 129 7.83 30.78 -5.15
N LYS A 130 9.11 30.46 -5.39
CA LYS A 130 10.22 31.42 -5.44
C LYS A 130 10.45 31.97 -6.84
#